data_AF-A0A7S3R3S2-F1
#
_entry.id   AF-A0A7S3R3S2-F1
#
_cell.length_a   1.000
_cell.length_b   1.000
_cell.length_c   1.000
_cell.angle_alpha   90.00
_cell.angle_beta   90.00
_cell.angle_gamma   90.00
#
_symmetry.space_group_name_H-M   'P 1'
#
loop_
_entity.id
_entity.type
_entity.pdbx_description
1 polymer ?
#
loop_
_entity_poly.entity_id
_entity_poly.type
_entity_poly.pdbx_seq_one_letter_code
_entity_poly.pdbx_strand_id
1 'polypeptide(L)'
;QGEVRGGLQAGAPRASGGRGEGCVPEPEEQRGAIEAGRQHPQVMQEGGESLEEGGSCLPEPPEEPLHPLSSLTKVKPSPLLQWQAVELLYAYCHVMRQYNGEAVQPEMVAEAVEAVLHLSHALATCMPARGPSNRSSSSAHTGVSTASTVGHAGQHGPCSPSSGSASSPGCGEGEGGPQPTARTAPSSAASPDAPYAPPESAAQVVLSCLERACLPPVGDLASRTVAVAVLSDVAALLSLGSAGTMLALTDLRRLITRACAMWGAQVQELKQDVQEQQQLLQQQQQQIGAQGSSFQQLRQHRAQRGQQQLRQLQLQQQQQVQQQSRQLAAMTKRHALLQAISRKLWFFMCWAHEHRNDDLFEGRLRTVVLEQWQLHQASVKPKSKQDALLESMADTSRPHVKPLIMEQR
;
A
#
# COMPACT_ATOMS: atom_id res chain seq x y z
N GLN A 1 -31.77 -42.71 24.24
CA GLN A 1 -31.87 -44.18 24.23
C GLN A 1 -33.12 -44.53 23.42
N GLY A 2 -32.98 -45.30 22.34
CA GLY A 2 -34.11 -45.66 21.48
C GLY A 2 -33.73 -45.74 20.00
N GLU A 3 -32.95 -46.77 19.67
CA GLU A 3 -32.57 -47.19 18.32
C GLU A 3 -33.74 -48.01 17.73
N VAL A 4 -34.19 -47.72 16.51
CA VAL A 4 -35.02 -48.65 15.73
C VAL A 4 -34.51 -48.70 14.29
N ARG A 5 -34.06 -49.90 13.95
CA ARG A 5 -33.52 -50.38 12.69
C ARG A 5 -34.68 -50.94 11.86
N GLY A 6 -34.70 -50.70 10.55
CA GLY A 6 -35.65 -51.35 9.64
C GLY A 6 -35.24 -51.16 8.19
N GLY A 7 -34.69 -52.21 7.57
CA GLY A 7 -34.49 -52.31 6.13
C GLY A 7 -35.57 -53.16 5.47
N LEU A 8 -35.63 -53.11 4.13
CA LEU A 8 -36.12 -54.11 3.13
C LEU A 8 -36.30 -53.36 1.80
N GLN A 9 -35.48 -53.63 0.78
CA GLN A 9 -35.65 -54.62 -0.31
C GLN A 9 -36.38 -54.10 -1.57
N ALA A 10 -35.60 -54.05 -2.65
CA ALA A 10 -35.83 -54.55 -4.01
C ALA A 10 -37.22 -54.44 -4.68
N GLY A 11 -37.21 -53.88 -5.90
CA GLY A 11 -38.28 -54.07 -6.89
C GLY A 11 -37.95 -53.44 -8.24
N ALA A 12 -37.42 -54.24 -9.16
CA ALA A 12 -37.43 -53.96 -10.61
C ALA A 12 -38.83 -54.27 -11.21
N PRO A 13 -39.18 -53.73 -12.39
CA PRO A 13 -39.11 -54.52 -13.64
C PRO A 13 -38.70 -53.65 -14.88
N ARG A 14 -37.90 -54.12 -15.86
CA ARG A 14 -38.24 -54.91 -17.09
C ARG A 14 -39.60 -54.55 -17.72
N ALA A 15 -39.82 -54.41 -19.03
CA ALA A 15 -39.04 -54.43 -20.27
C ALA A 15 -40.02 -54.11 -21.45
N SER A 16 -39.48 -54.03 -22.67
CA SER A 16 -40.14 -54.02 -24.01
C SER A 16 -40.60 -52.66 -24.54
N GLY A 17 -40.39 -52.29 -25.82
CA GLY A 17 -39.74 -52.96 -26.95
C GLY A 17 -39.90 -52.08 -28.20
N GLY A 18 -38.82 -51.86 -28.98
CA GLY A 18 -38.78 -52.09 -30.45
C GLY A 18 -39.03 -50.79 -31.23
N ARG A 19 -38.61 -50.57 -32.49
CA ARG A 19 -37.82 -51.27 -33.52
C ARG A 19 -37.51 -50.21 -34.62
N GLY A 20 -36.55 -50.46 -35.51
CA GLY A 20 -36.38 -49.77 -36.82
C GLY A 20 -35.02 -49.08 -36.95
N GLU A 21 -33.93 -49.73 -37.38
CA GLU A 21 -33.55 -50.12 -38.76
C GLU A 21 -33.44 -48.97 -39.78
N GLY A 22 -32.25 -48.83 -40.37
CA GLY A 22 -32.01 -47.99 -41.56
C GLY A 22 -30.54 -47.61 -41.75
N CYS A 23 -29.78 -48.46 -42.43
CA CYS A 23 -28.38 -48.28 -42.82
C CYS A 23 -28.31 -47.97 -44.33
N VAL A 24 -27.64 -46.90 -44.77
CA VAL A 24 -27.11 -46.74 -46.15
C VAL A 24 -25.89 -45.78 -46.14
N PRO A 25 -24.78 -46.08 -46.83
CA PRO A 25 -23.60 -45.21 -46.94
C PRO A 25 -23.56 -44.36 -48.23
N GLU A 26 -22.74 -43.30 -48.20
CA GLU A 26 -21.94 -42.62 -49.25
C GLU A 26 -22.41 -42.61 -50.73
N PRO A 27 -22.18 -41.48 -51.42
CA PRO A 27 -21.06 -41.53 -52.39
C PRO A 27 -20.16 -40.29 -52.47
N GLU A 28 -18.90 -40.56 -52.77
CA GLU A 28 -17.90 -39.68 -53.38
C GLU A 28 -18.42 -38.97 -54.63
N GLU A 29 -18.09 -37.67 -54.79
CA GLU A 29 -17.98 -37.06 -56.11
C GLU A 29 -16.84 -36.03 -56.19
N GLN A 30 -15.90 -36.34 -57.09
CA GLN A 30 -14.80 -35.51 -57.56
C GLN A 30 -15.31 -34.42 -58.51
N ARG A 31 -14.77 -33.19 -58.41
CA ARG A 31 -14.21 -32.38 -59.52
C ARG A 31 -14.02 -30.92 -59.10
N GLY A 32 -12.90 -30.31 -59.52
CA GLY A 32 -12.83 -28.86 -59.69
C GLY A 32 -11.47 -28.25 -59.39
N ALA A 33 -10.50 -28.47 -60.28
CA ALA A 33 -9.26 -27.70 -60.33
C ALA A 33 -9.54 -26.22 -60.63
N ILE A 34 -8.94 -25.31 -59.85
CA ILE A 34 -8.65 -23.94 -60.28
C ILE A 34 -7.21 -23.63 -59.83
N GLU A 35 -6.30 -23.77 -60.80
CA GLU A 35 -4.98 -23.12 -60.77
C GLU A 35 -5.18 -21.61 -60.90
N ALA A 36 -4.80 -20.85 -59.88
CA ALA A 36 -4.59 -19.41 -59.98
C ALA A 36 -3.17 -19.12 -59.49
N GLY A 37 -2.33 -18.68 -60.44
CA GLY A 37 -0.92 -18.42 -60.25
C GLY A 37 -0.64 -17.42 -59.12
N ARG A 38 0.16 -17.86 -58.15
CA ARG A 38 0.71 -16.99 -57.10
C ARG A 38 2.07 -16.49 -57.56
N GLN A 39 2.08 -15.36 -58.26
CA GLN A 39 3.30 -14.61 -58.51
C GLN A 39 3.83 -14.07 -57.17
N HIS A 40 5.07 -14.42 -56.84
CA HIS A 40 5.88 -13.77 -55.81
C HIS A 40 6.06 -12.29 -56.16
N PRO A 41 5.69 -11.33 -55.28
CA PRO A 41 6.34 -10.05 -55.28
C PRO A 41 7.70 -10.21 -54.58
N GLN A 42 8.78 -9.99 -55.34
CA GLN A 42 10.08 -9.65 -54.76
C GLN A 42 9.90 -8.43 -53.87
N VAL A 43 9.94 -8.64 -52.56
CA VAL A 43 10.10 -7.58 -51.58
C VAL A 43 11.53 -7.06 -51.74
N MET A 44 11.64 -5.83 -52.22
CA MET A 44 12.88 -5.08 -52.18
C MET A 44 13.29 -4.90 -50.71
N GLN A 45 14.52 -5.33 -50.42
CA GLN A 45 15.23 -4.99 -49.19
C GLN A 45 15.53 -3.50 -49.23
N GLU A 46 14.78 -2.72 -48.45
CA GLU A 46 15.21 -1.40 -47.99
C GLU A 46 15.53 -1.51 -46.49
N GLY A 47 16.56 -0.76 -46.09
CA GLY A 47 17.38 -0.97 -44.90
C GLY A 47 16.62 -1.14 -43.58
N GLY A 48 16.96 -2.21 -42.87
CA GLY A 48 16.51 -2.46 -41.51
C GLY A 48 17.11 -1.47 -40.54
N GLU A 49 16.36 -0.40 -40.28
CA GLU A 49 16.44 0.33 -39.02
C GLU A 49 15.98 -0.63 -37.92
N SER A 50 16.83 -0.82 -36.91
CA SER A 50 16.57 -1.69 -35.77
C SER A 50 15.25 -1.31 -35.11
N LEU A 51 14.19 -2.06 -35.41
CA LEU A 51 12.99 -2.11 -34.61
C LEU A 51 13.41 -2.67 -33.25
N GLU A 52 13.77 -1.75 -32.34
CA GLU A 52 13.80 -1.98 -30.91
C GLU A 52 12.56 -2.81 -30.57
N GLU A 53 12.79 -3.98 -29.97
CA GLU A 53 11.77 -4.93 -29.55
C GLU A 53 10.66 -4.16 -28.83
N GLY A 54 9.52 -4.01 -29.52
CA GLY A 54 8.28 -3.55 -28.93
C GLY A 54 7.82 -4.60 -27.94
N GLY A 55 8.46 -4.63 -26.77
CA GLY A 55 8.14 -5.51 -25.66
C GLY A 55 6.65 -5.41 -25.40
N SER A 56 6.00 -6.57 -25.33
CA SER A 56 4.58 -6.66 -25.05
C SER A 56 4.24 -5.75 -23.86
N CYS A 57 3.29 -4.84 -24.05
CA CYS A 57 2.84 -3.88 -23.03
C CYS A 57 2.29 -4.56 -21.76
N LEU A 58 2.04 -5.87 -21.82
CA LEU A 58 1.64 -6.68 -20.69
C LEU A 58 2.86 -7.12 -19.86
N PRO A 59 2.82 -6.98 -18.53
CA PRO A 59 3.88 -7.49 -17.68
C PRO A 59 4.00 -9.00 -17.86
N GLU A 60 5.22 -9.49 -18.02
CA GLU A 60 5.45 -10.93 -18.19
C GLU A 60 4.91 -11.70 -16.97
N PRO A 61 4.48 -12.95 -17.17
CA PRO A 61 4.03 -13.79 -16.07
C PRO A 61 5.11 -13.88 -14.97
N PRO A 62 4.70 -14.11 -13.70
CA PRO A 62 5.66 -14.30 -12.62
C PRO A 62 6.61 -15.47 -12.94
N GLU A 63 7.90 -15.26 -12.72
CA GLU A 63 8.96 -16.25 -13.01
C GLU A 63 8.80 -17.55 -12.21
N GLU A 64 8.19 -17.45 -11.03
CA GLU A 64 7.96 -18.56 -10.12
C GLU A 64 6.47 -18.96 -10.11
N PRO A 65 6.15 -20.26 -10.13
CA PRO A 65 4.78 -20.72 -9.98
C PRO A 65 4.24 -20.30 -8.61
N LEU A 66 2.99 -19.85 -8.57
CA LEU A 66 2.35 -19.41 -7.33
C LEU A 66 2.19 -20.59 -6.37
N HIS A 67 2.57 -20.36 -5.12
CA HIS A 67 2.45 -21.34 -4.06
C HIS A 67 1.04 -21.34 -3.46
N PRO A 68 0.56 -22.49 -2.95
CA PRO A 68 -0.66 -22.50 -2.16
C PRO A 68 -0.46 -21.68 -0.87
N LEU A 69 -1.48 -20.95 -0.42
CA LEU A 69 -1.43 -20.14 0.81
C LEU A 69 -1.06 -20.96 2.04
N SER A 70 -1.46 -22.23 2.06
CA SER A 70 -1.12 -23.16 3.15
C SER A 70 0.37 -23.40 3.31
N SER A 71 1.19 -23.17 2.27
CA SER A 71 2.66 -23.25 2.40
C SER A 71 3.28 -21.95 2.91
N LEU A 72 2.61 -20.80 2.74
CA LEU A 72 3.08 -19.50 3.21
C LEU A 72 2.67 -19.21 4.66
N THR A 73 1.49 -19.68 5.07
CA THR A 73 0.96 -19.50 6.42
C THR A 73 0.18 -20.72 6.88
N LYS A 74 0.36 -21.10 8.15
CA LYS A 74 -0.45 -22.14 8.81
C LYS A 74 -1.82 -21.61 9.26
N VAL A 75 -1.92 -20.30 9.44
CA VAL A 75 -3.13 -19.65 9.95
C VAL A 75 -4.02 -19.30 8.77
N LYS A 76 -5.32 -19.57 8.91
CA LYS A 76 -6.32 -19.19 7.90
C LYS A 76 -6.18 -17.69 7.60
N PRO A 77 -6.11 -17.29 6.32
CA PRO A 77 -6.00 -15.89 5.95
C PRO A 77 -7.13 -15.05 6.56
N SER A 78 -6.81 -13.81 6.94
CA SER A 78 -7.80 -12.89 7.52
C SER A 78 -8.92 -12.61 6.52
N PRO A 79 -10.20 -12.60 6.94
CA PRO A 79 -11.31 -12.22 6.06
C PRO A 79 -11.21 -10.78 5.55
N LEU A 80 -10.37 -9.95 6.18
CA LEU A 80 -10.15 -8.55 5.81
C LEU A 80 -9.20 -8.38 4.60
N LEU A 81 -8.56 -9.45 4.13
CA LEU A 81 -7.67 -9.39 2.96
C LEU A 81 -8.40 -8.91 1.71
N GLN A 82 -9.69 -9.26 1.56
CA GLN A 82 -10.48 -8.80 0.44
C GLN A 82 -10.61 -7.26 0.40
N TRP A 83 -10.67 -6.62 1.57
CA TRP A 83 -10.74 -5.16 1.68
C TRP A 83 -9.37 -4.51 1.49
N GLN A 84 -8.31 -5.15 1.98
CA GLN A 84 -6.93 -4.71 1.69
C GLN A 84 -6.58 -4.84 0.21
N ALA A 85 -7.14 -5.84 -0.50
CA ALA A 85 -6.97 -5.98 -1.94
C ALA A 85 -7.57 -4.77 -2.68
N VAL A 86 -8.78 -4.32 -2.31
CA VAL A 86 -9.38 -3.11 -2.90
C VAL A 86 -8.49 -1.88 -2.69
N GLU A 87 -7.90 -1.73 -1.51
CA GLU A 87 -6.95 -0.65 -1.22
C GLU A 87 -5.70 -0.71 -2.11
N LEU A 88 -5.13 -1.91 -2.31
CA LEU A 88 -3.99 -2.11 -3.21
C LEU A 88 -4.33 -1.80 -4.66
N LEU A 89 -5.49 -2.25 -5.13
CA LEU A 89 -5.96 -1.97 -6.49
C LEU A 89 -6.22 -0.49 -6.70
N TYR A 90 -6.77 0.20 -5.70
CA TYR A 90 -6.93 1.65 -5.74
C TYR A 90 -5.59 2.37 -5.85
N ALA A 91 -4.61 2.01 -5.01
CA ALA A 91 -3.27 2.60 -5.07
C ALA A 91 -2.59 2.35 -6.42
N TYR A 92 -2.75 1.15 -6.98
CA TYR A 92 -2.28 0.79 -8.31
C TYR A 92 -2.93 1.64 -9.40
N CYS A 93 -4.26 1.65 -9.50
CA CYS A 93 -5.00 2.41 -10.50
C CYS A 93 -4.72 3.91 -10.39
N HIS A 94 -4.52 4.44 -9.18
CA HIS A 94 -4.13 5.83 -8.98
C HIS A 94 -2.77 6.15 -9.61
N VAL A 95 -1.75 5.32 -9.34
CA VAL A 95 -0.42 5.48 -9.96
C VAL A 95 -0.52 5.32 -11.48
N MET A 96 -1.21 4.30 -11.97
CA MET A 96 -1.38 4.10 -13.42
C MET A 96 -2.02 5.33 -14.07
N ARG A 97 -3.03 5.94 -13.45
CA ARG A 97 -3.65 7.17 -13.95
C ARG A 97 -2.70 8.36 -13.89
N GLN A 98 -1.89 8.50 -12.84
CA GLN A 98 -0.90 9.57 -12.71
C GLN A 98 0.15 9.53 -13.82
N TYR A 99 0.51 8.35 -14.30
CA TYR A 99 1.49 8.14 -15.38
C TYR A 99 0.84 7.75 -16.72
N ASN A 100 -0.47 8.04 -16.92
CA ASN A 100 -1.22 7.75 -18.15
C ASN A 100 -1.15 6.29 -18.64
N GLY A 101 -0.89 5.35 -17.75
CA GLY A 101 -0.71 3.93 -18.05
C GLY A 101 0.66 3.58 -18.65
N GLU A 102 1.56 4.55 -18.78
CA GLU A 102 2.93 4.31 -19.24
C GLU A 102 3.77 3.65 -18.15
N ALA A 103 4.78 2.89 -18.57
CA ALA A 103 5.73 2.30 -17.64
C ALA A 103 6.43 3.42 -16.83
N VAL A 104 6.41 3.29 -15.51
CA VAL A 104 7.05 4.27 -14.62
C VAL A 104 8.55 4.33 -14.92
N GLN A 105 9.02 5.50 -15.34
CA GLN A 105 10.43 5.74 -15.64
C GLN A 105 11.30 5.61 -14.37
N PRO A 106 12.57 5.15 -14.48
CA PRO A 106 13.44 4.89 -13.33
C PRO A 106 13.51 6.04 -12.31
N GLU A 107 13.55 7.28 -12.78
CA GLU A 107 13.60 8.50 -11.97
C GLU A 107 12.31 8.75 -11.17
N MET A 108 11.16 8.27 -11.66
CA MET A 108 9.85 8.45 -11.03
C MET A 108 9.45 7.29 -10.11
N VAL A 109 10.19 6.17 -10.13
CA VAL A 109 9.88 4.97 -9.32
C VAL A 109 9.77 5.31 -7.83
N ALA A 110 10.66 6.17 -7.32
CA ALA A 110 10.64 6.58 -5.92
C ALA A 110 9.34 7.27 -5.52
N GLU A 111 8.86 8.20 -6.36
CA GLU A 111 7.62 8.95 -6.13
C GLU A 111 6.40 8.06 -6.27
N ALA A 112 6.35 7.22 -7.32
CA ALA A 112 5.26 6.27 -7.53
C ALA A 112 5.12 5.30 -6.35
N VAL A 113 6.24 4.77 -5.84
CA VAL A 113 6.21 3.91 -4.65
C VAL A 113 5.74 4.67 -3.42
N GLU A 114 6.20 5.91 -3.21
CA GLU A 114 5.69 6.72 -2.09
C GLU A 114 4.19 6.95 -2.20
N ALA A 115 3.66 7.27 -3.39
CA ALA A 115 2.22 7.41 -3.59
C ALA A 115 1.48 6.12 -3.21
N VAL A 116 1.98 4.94 -3.61
CA VAL A 116 1.43 3.63 -3.21
C VAL A 116 1.45 3.46 -1.69
N LEU A 117 2.54 3.79 -1.00
CA LEU A 117 2.65 3.63 0.45
C LEU A 117 1.70 4.54 1.22
N HIS A 118 1.50 5.77 0.74
CA HIS A 118 0.54 6.70 1.33
C HIS A 118 -0.91 6.27 1.04
N LEU A 119 -1.19 5.71 -0.14
CA LEU A 119 -2.51 5.21 -0.53
C LEU A 119 -2.84 3.81 -0.03
N SER A 120 -1.88 3.04 0.50
CA SER A 120 -2.15 1.71 1.06
C SER A 120 -1.61 1.53 2.48
N HIS A 121 -2.51 1.60 3.45
CA HIS A 121 -2.22 1.29 4.84
C HIS A 121 -1.88 -0.20 5.03
N ALA A 122 -2.49 -1.08 4.22
CA ALA A 122 -2.06 -2.47 4.16
C ALA A 122 -0.56 -2.60 3.89
N LEU A 123 0.05 -1.75 3.07
CA LEU A 123 1.51 -1.79 2.87
C LEU A 123 2.28 -0.98 3.93
N ALA A 124 1.74 0.16 4.37
CA ALA A 124 2.38 1.01 5.38
C ALA A 124 2.56 0.32 6.74
N THR A 125 1.67 -0.62 7.11
CA THR A 125 1.77 -1.39 8.37
C THR A 125 2.95 -2.36 8.44
N CYS A 126 3.64 -2.62 7.32
CA CYS A 126 4.91 -3.35 7.35
C CYS A 126 6.04 -2.55 8.04
N MET A 127 5.78 -1.27 8.38
CA MET A 127 6.70 -0.46 9.17
C MET A 127 6.84 -1.05 10.57
N PRO A 128 8.07 -1.34 11.06
CA PRO A 128 8.26 -1.63 12.47
C PRO A 128 7.71 -0.46 13.26
N ALA A 129 6.81 -0.75 14.21
CA ALA A 129 6.19 0.27 15.07
C ALA A 129 7.28 1.24 15.54
N ARG A 130 7.12 2.53 15.22
CA ARG A 130 7.96 3.58 15.81
C ARG A 130 7.89 3.35 17.33
N GLY A 131 9.00 2.93 17.93
CA GLY A 131 9.08 2.84 19.38
C GLY A 131 8.60 4.16 20.00
N PRO A 132 7.95 4.12 21.17
CA PRO A 132 7.36 5.31 21.77
C PRO A 132 8.41 6.42 21.77
N SER A 133 8.15 7.45 20.97
CA SER A 133 9.04 8.58 20.84
C SER A 133 8.98 9.27 22.17
N ASN A 134 10.04 9.16 22.96
CA ASN A 134 10.16 9.79 24.26
C ASN A 134 10.26 11.31 24.03
N ARG A 135 9.13 11.95 23.72
CA ARG A 135 8.99 13.40 23.72
C ARG A 135 8.93 13.81 25.19
N SER A 136 10.11 14.04 25.75
CA SER A 136 10.27 14.79 26.99
C SER A 136 9.62 16.16 26.78
N SER A 137 8.41 16.33 27.27
CA SER A 137 7.74 17.62 27.36
C SER A 137 8.52 18.49 28.34
N SER A 138 9.34 19.40 27.82
CA SER A 138 9.90 20.51 28.58
C SER A 138 8.78 21.51 28.88
N SER A 139 8.06 21.29 29.98
CA SER A 139 7.23 22.32 30.60
C SER A 139 8.14 23.20 31.44
N ALA A 140 8.35 24.43 30.98
CA ALA A 140 8.93 25.49 31.77
C ALA A 140 7.85 26.05 32.71
N HIS A 141 7.96 25.76 34.00
CA HIS A 141 7.33 26.55 35.05
C HIS A 141 8.40 27.06 36.01
N THR A 142 8.66 28.36 35.90
CA THR A 142 9.27 29.22 36.90
C THR A 142 8.34 29.29 38.11
N GLY A 143 8.84 29.07 39.33
CA GLY A 143 8.15 29.54 40.53
C GLY A 143 8.36 28.76 41.82
N VAL A 144 9.33 29.22 42.61
CA VAL A 144 9.33 29.29 44.08
C VAL A 144 9.56 28.01 44.89
N SER A 145 10.74 28.00 45.51
CA SER A 145 11.18 27.14 46.62
C SER A 145 10.34 27.28 47.88
N THR A 146 10.11 26.18 48.58
CA THR A 146 10.38 26.04 50.03
C THR A 146 10.71 24.59 50.37
N ALA A 147 11.74 24.44 51.20
CA ALA A 147 12.25 23.18 51.71
C ALA A 147 11.37 22.61 52.83
N SER A 148 11.27 21.28 52.95
CA SER A 148 11.66 20.59 54.18
C SER A 148 11.56 19.06 54.10
N THR A 149 12.54 18.51 54.80
CA THR A 149 12.90 17.15 55.20
C THR A 149 11.84 16.38 56.01
N VAL A 150 12.16 15.09 56.17
CA VAL A 150 11.72 14.09 57.18
C VAL A 150 10.71 13.06 56.66
N GLY A 151 11.18 11.81 56.60
CA GLY A 151 10.36 10.62 56.35
C GLY A 151 9.81 9.98 57.61
N HIS A 152 8.92 9.00 57.45
CA HIS A 152 8.80 7.84 58.34
C HIS A 152 7.89 6.78 57.73
N ALA A 153 8.18 5.54 58.11
CA ALA A 153 7.50 4.30 57.73
C ALA A 153 6.25 4.01 58.58
N GLY A 154 5.45 3.03 58.13
CA GLY A 154 4.40 2.33 58.92
C GLY A 154 3.05 2.31 58.18
N GLN A 155 2.62 1.20 57.56
CA GLN A 155 1.97 -0.02 58.12
C GLN A 155 0.61 0.20 58.80
N HIS A 156 -0.28 -0.79 58.56
CA HIS A 156 -1.66 -1.00 59.04
C HIS A 156 -2.72 -0.16 58.31
N GLY A 157 -3.87 -0.66 57.85
CA GLY A 157 -4.61 -1.92 58.02
C GLY A 157 -6.04 -1.66 57.48
N PRO A 158 -6.86 -2.69 57.19
CA PRO A 158 -8.06 -2.59 56.37
C PRO A 158 -9.35 -2.40 57.18
N CYS A 159 -10.43 -1.90 56.57
CA CYS A 159 -11.83 -2.16 56.95
C CYS A 159 -12.80 -1.76 55.82
N SER A 160 -13.77 -2.64 55.55
CA SER A 160 -14.91 -2.49 54.64
C SER A 160 -16.11 -1.80 55.36
N PRO A 161 -17.39 -2.08 55.05
CA PRO A 161 -18.24 -1.50 53.99
C PRO A 161 -19.57 -0.89 54.53
N SER A 162 -20.34 -0.19 53.70
CA SER A 162 -21.80 0.06 53.89
C SER A 162 -22.35 0.78 52.64
N SER A 163 -23.24 0.23 51.80
CA SER A 163 -24.66 -0.15 51.95
C SER A 163 -25.65 1.02 52.07
N GLY A 164 -26.67 1.00 51.19
CA GLY A 164 -27.87 1.86 51.17
C GLY A 164 -28.14 2.36 49.75
N SER A 165 -29.06 1.87 48.91
CA SER A 165 -30.44 1.35 49.04
C SER A 165 -31.48 2.41 49.44
N ALA A 166 -32.22 2.93 48.44
CA ALA A 166 -33.66 3.32 48.43
C ALA A 166 -33.93 4.17 47.16
N SER A 167 -34.69 3.72 46.17
CA SER A 167 -36.16 3.65 46.05
C SER A 167 -36.85 5.01 45.75
N SER A 168 -37.25 5.18 44.48
CA SER A 168 -38.51 5.71 43.86
C SER A 168 -39.43 6.71 44.58
N PRO A 169 -40.49 7.27 43.93
CA PRO A 169 -40.70 7.73 42.54
C PRO A 169 -41.29 9.17 42.47
N GLY A 170 -41.50 9.73 41.28
CA GLY A 170 -42.28 10.98 41.15
C GLY A 170 -42.61 11.36 39.70
N CYS A 171 -43.89 11.22 39.34
CA CYS A 171 -44.49 11.69 38.10
C CYS A 171 -44.61 13.23 38.06
N GLY A 172 -44.52 13.81 36.87
CA GLY A 172 -44.85 15.20 36.62
C GLY A 172 -44.88 15.51 35.13
N GLU A 173 -46.09 15.57 34.57
CA GLU A 173 -46.38 16.10 33.24
C GLU A 173 -46.13 17.61 33.18
N GLY A 174 -45.68 18.11 32.02
CA GLY A 174 -45.51 19.52 31.76
C GLY A 174 -45.16 19.79 30.31
N GLU A 175 -46.17 20.09 29.50
CA GLU A 175 -46.07 20.60 28.13
C GLU A 175 -45.40 22.00 28.10
N GLY A 176 -44.60 22.28 27.07
CA GLY A 176 -44.21 23.66 26.75
C GLY A 176 -43.04 23.84 25.77
N GLY A 177 -43.36 24.01 24.49
CA GLY A 177 -42.70 24.99 23.59
C GLY A 177 -41.35 24.63 22.93
N PRO A 178 -41.17 24.85 21.60
CA PRO A 178 -39.95 24.50 20.88
C PRO A 178 -38.93 25.65 20.90
N GLN A 179 -37.66 25.33 21.14
CA GLN A 179 -36.51 26.22 20.89
C GLN A 179 -35.29 25.42 20.37
N PRO A 180 -34.37 26.10 19.66
CA PRO A 180 -33.73 25.55 18.47
C PRO A 180 -32.56 24.61 18.80
N THR A 181 -32.51 23.51 18.06
CA THR A 181 -31.39 22.56 18.08
C THR A 181 -30.09 23.25 17.70
N ALA A 182 -29.22 23.42 18.69
CA ALA A 182 -27.82 23.74 18.50
C ALA A 182 -27.20 22.64 17.62
N ARG A 183 -26.65 23.06 16.47
CA ARG A 183 -25.81 22.23 15.62
C ARG A 183 -24.68 21.65 16.46
N THR A 184 -24.74 20.34 16.71
CA THR A 184 -23.59 19.55 17.11
C THR A 184 -22.59 19.59 15.96
N ALA A 185 -21.55 20.41 16.09
CA ALA A 185 -20.40 20.36 15.21
C ALA A 185 -19.72 18.98 15.37
N PRO A 186 -19.38 18.27 14.28
CA PRO A 186 -18.54 17.09 14.41
C PRO A 186 -17.13 17.56 14.80
N SER A 187 -16.83 17.43 16.09
CA SER A 187 -15.49 17.45 16.63
C SER A 187 -14.85 16.09 16.38
N SER A 188 -13.76 16.05 15.62
CA SER A 188 -12.57 15.21 15.88
C SER A 188 -11.71 15.16 14.63
N ALA A 189 -10.79 16.13 14.50
CA ALA A 189 -9.57 15.89 13.74
C ALA A 189 -8.80 14.80 14.51
N ALA A 190 -8.87 13.56 14.03
CA ALA A 190 -8.13 12.45 14.59
C ALA A 190 -6.63 12.78 14.55
N SER A 191 -5.96 12.57 15.68
CA SER A 191 -4.50 12.68 15.77
C SER A 191 -3.86 11.73 14.74
N PRO A 192 -2.84 12.16 13.98
CA PRO A 192 -2.20 11.34 12.95
C PRO A 192 -1.49 10.07 13.49
N ASP A 193 -1.41 9.91 14.82
CA ASP A 193 -0.81 8.76 15.50
C ASP A 193 -1.85 7.79 16.11
N ALA A 194 -3.15 7.94 15.81
CA ALA A 194 -4.16 6.99 16.29
C ALA A 194 -3.91 5.60 15.68
N PRO A 195 -3.97 4.51 16.48
CA PRO A 195 -3.76 3.16 15.98
C PRO A 195 -4.80 2.85 14.91
N TYR A 196 -4.33 2.41 13.74
CA TYR A 196 -5.19 2.04 12.63
C TYR A 196 -6.12 0.90 13.05
N ALA A 197 -7.42 1.21 13.10
CA ALA A 197 -8.44 0.19 13.18
C ALA A 197 -8.58 -0.47 11.80
N PRO A 198 -8.49 -1.80 11.71
CA PRO A 198 -8.67 -2.49 10.45
C PRO A 198 -10.08 -2.20 9.91
N PRO A 199 -10.22 -1.92 8.60
CA PRO A 199 -11.51 -1.58 8.01
C PRO A 199 -12.43 -2.80 8.03
N GLU A 200 -13.63 -2.61 8.58
CA GLU A 200 -14.62 -3.68 8.72
C GLU A 200 -15.51 -3.78 7.47
N SER A 201 -15.52 -2.74 6.64
CA SER A 201 -16.35 -2.66 5.44
C SER A 201 -15.61 -2.02 4.26
N ALA A 202 -16.09 -2.31 3.05
CA ALA A 202 -15.57 -1.68 1.83
C ALA A 202 -15.78 -0.17 1.80
N ALA A 203 -16.91 0.34 2.32
CA ALA A 203 -17.20 1.76 2.36
C ALA A 203 -16.13 2.52 3.17
N GLN A 204 -15.70 1.95 4.30
CA GLN A 204 -14.58 2.50 5.08
C GLN A 204 -13.27 2.49 4.31
N VAL A 205 -12.96 1.40 3.57
CA VAL A 205 -11.75 1.35 2.73
C VAL A 205 -11.80 2.41 1.64
N VAL A 206 -12.89 2.49 0.90
CA VAL A 206 -13.06 3.44 -0.21
C VAL A 206 -12.96 4.88 0.32
N LEU A 207 -13.65 5.20 1.40
CA LEU A 207 -13.56 6.52 2.02
C LEU A 207 -12.12 6.86 2.43
N SER A 208 -11.43 5.93 3.10
CA SER A 208 -10.03 6.13 3.50
C SER A 208 -9.09 6.30 2.30
N CYS A 209 -9.33 5.59 1.18
CA CYS A 209 -8.57 5.76 -0.05
C CYS A 209 -8.80 7.14 -0.67
N LEU A 210 -10.05 7.59 -0.73
CA LEU A 210 -10.42 8.90 -1.25
C LEU A 210 -9.84 10.03 -0.40
N GLU A 211 -9.94 9.93 0.93
CA GLU A 211 -9.36 10.92 1.86
C GLU A 211 -7.86 11.07 1.63
N ARG A 212 -7.12 9.95 1.54
CA ARG A 212 -5.66 9.99 1.34
C ARG A 212 -5.27 10.47 -0.05
N ALA A 213 -6.05 10.15 -1.08
CA ALA A 213 -5.82 10.68 -2.43
C ALA A 213 -6.10 12.19 -2.54
N CYS A 214 -6.94 12.74 -1.66
CA CYS A 214 -7.27 14.17 -1.63
C CYS A 214 -6.42 14.98 -0.62
N LEU A 215 -5.43 14.34 0.02
CA LEU A 215 -4.60 14.96 1.05
C LEU A 215 -3.11 14.85 0.70
N PRO A 216 -2.28 15.83 1.11
CA PRO A 216 -0.84 15.71 0.99
C PRO A 216 -0.32 14.48 1.75
N PRO A 217 0.72 13.80 1.23
CA PRO A 217 1.55 14.22 0.10
C PRO A 217 1.06 13.73 -1.27
N VAL A 218 -0.02 12.94 -1.35
CA VAL A 218 -0.43 12.28 -2.61
C VAL A 218 -1.17 13.23 -3.54
N GLY A 219 -2.07 14.03 -2.97
CA GLY A 219 -2.89 14.94 -3.76
C GLY A 219 -3.42 16.10 -2.93
N ASP A 220 -4.47 16.72 -3.44
CA ASP A 220 -5.12 17.87 -2.84
C ASP A 220 -6.65 17.78 -2.99
N LEU A 221 -7.36 18.78 -2.45
CA LEU A 221 -8.82 18.83 -2.57
C LEU A 221 -9.31 18.97 -4.02
N ALA A 222 -8.48 19.53 -4.91
CA ALA A 222 -8.80 19.65 -6.34
C ALA A 222 -8.71 18.30 -7.07
N SER A 223 -8.01 17.33 -6.50
CA SER A 223 -7.82 15.97 -7.01
C SER A 223 -9.01 15.05 -6.75
N ARG A 224 -10.07 15.53 -6.06
CA ARG A 224 -11.25 14.72 -5.72
C ARG A 224 -11.91 14.06 -6.93
N THR A 225 -12.03 14.75 -8.06
CA THR A 225 -12.62 14.19 -9.28
C THR A 225 -11.78 13.02 -9.82
N VAL A 226 -10.45 13.15 -9.76
CA VAL A 226 -9.51 12.09 -10.15
C VAL A 226 -9.60 10.92 -9.18
N ALA A 227 -9.59 11.18 -7.87
CA ALA A 227 -9.72 10.16 -6.82
C ALA A 227 -11.02 9.33 -6.98
N VAL A 228 -12.15 9.99 -7.26
CA VAL A 228 -13.41 9.30 -7.54
C VAL A 228 -13.37 8.54 -8.87
N ALA A 229 -12.73 9.07 -9.91
CA ALA A 229 -12.56 8.37 -11.19
C ALA A 229 -11.74 7.08 -11.05
N VAL A 230 -10.74 7.05 -10.17
CA VAL A 230 -9.94 5.83 -9.88
C VAL A 230 -10.83 4.67 -9.41
N LEU A 231 -11.94 4.92 -8.69
CA LEU A 231 -12.87 3.85 -8.30
C LEU A 231 -13.53 3.16 -9.49
N SER A 232 -13.78 3.90 -10.58
CA SER A 232 -14.26 3.32 -11.83
C SER A 232 -13.21 2.41 -12.45
N ASP A 233 -11.93 2.80 -12.40
CA ASP A 233 -10.82 1.98 -12.91
C ASP A 233 -10.67 0.70 -12.09
N VAL A 234 -10.79 0.79 -10.76
CA VAL A 234 -10.78 -0.38 -9.87
C VAL A 234 -11.95 -1.31 -10.19
N ALA A 235 -13.15 -0.77 -10.40
CA ALA A 235 -14.30 -1.58 -10.79
C ALA A 235 -14.12 -2.25 -12.16
N ALA A 236 -13.54 -1.55 -13.13
CA ALA A 236 -13.20 -2.12 -14.44
C ALA A 236 -12.19 -3.26 -14.30
N LEU A 237 -11.14 -3.07 -13.51
CA LEU A 237 -10.13 -4.08 -13.22
C LEU A 237 -10.72 -5.31 -12.52
N LEU A 238 -11.61 -5.12 -11.55
CA LEU A 238 -12.33 -6.21 -10.88
C LEU A 238 -13.31 -6.94 -11.81
N SER A 239 -13.79 -6.28 -12.87
CA SER A 239 -14.62 -6.91 -13.90
C SER A 239 -13.85 -7.90 -14.77
N LEU A 240 -12.51 -7.82 -14.79
CA LEU A 240 -11.62 -8.80 -15.41
C LEU A 240 -11.33 -9.99 -14.48
N GLY A 241 -11.95 -10.01 -13.30
CA GLY A 241 -11.85 -11.07 -12.31
C GLY A 241 -10.47 -11.24 -11.70
N SER A 242 -10.14 -12.50 -11.38
CA SER A 242 -8.87 -12.84 -10.75
C SER A 242 -7.68 -12.58 -11.68
N ALA A 243 -7.84 -12.74 -12.99
CA ALA A 243 -6.76 -12.51 -13.97
C ALA A 243 -6.32 -11.03 -13.98
N GLY A 244 -7.26 -10.09 -14.06
CA GLY A 244 -6.94 -8.65 -14.00
C GLY A 244 -6.34 -8.24 -12.65
N THR A 245 -6.88 -8.79 -11.55
CA THR A 245 -6.33 -8.56 -10.20
C THR A 245 -4.89 -9.07 -10.09
N MET A 246 -4.62 -10.26 -10.60
CA MET A 246 -3.27 -10.86 -10.61
C MET A 246 -2.29 -10.03 -11.44
N LEU A 247 -2.71 -9.52 -12.59
CA LEU A 247 -1.90 -8.67 -13.44
C LEU A 247 -1.49 -7.39 -12.69
N ALA A 248 -2.45 -6.69 -12.09
CA ALA A 248 -2.20 -5.47 -11.32
C ALA A 248 -1.29 -5.70 -10.11
N LEU A 249 -1.51 -6.78 -9.35
CA LEU A 249 -0.65 -7.12 -8.22
C LEU A 249 0.78 -7.49 -8.66
N THR A 250 0.92 -8.17 -9.80
CA THR A 250 2.23 -8.51 -10.38
C THR A 250 2.98 -7.25 -10.79
N ASP A 251 2.31 -6.34 -11.49
CA ASP A 251 2.89 -5.07 -11.93
C ASP A 251 3.27 -4.17 -10.73
N LEU A 252 2.39 -4.07 -9.74
CA LEU A 252 2.70 -3.38 -8.49
C LEU A 252 3.91 -3.97 -7.77
N ARG A 253 4.05 -5.31 -7.74
CA ARG A 253 5.22 -5.99 -7.18
C ARG A 253 6.49 -5.68 -7.98
N ARG A 254 6.43 -5.62 -9.32
CA ARG A 254 7.56 -5.21 -10.18
C ARG A 254 8.00 -3.79 -9.85
N LEU A 255 7.07 -2.85 -9.71
CA LEU A 255 7.37 -1.47 -9.30
C LEU A 255 8.11 -1.42 -7.96
N ILE A 256 7.61 -2.12 -6.94
CA ILE A 256 8.28 -2.20 -5.62
C ILE A 256 9.65 -2.88 -5.72
N THR A 257 9.80 -3.89 -6.57
CA THR A 257 11.06 -4.64 -6.74
C THR A 257 12.12 -3.78 -7.42
N ARG A 258 11.75 -2.97 -8.43
CA ARG A 258 12.63 -1.95 -9.02
C ARG A 258 13.10 -0.95 -7.96
N ALA A 259 12.19 -0.46 -7.11
CA ALA A 259 12.56 0.40 -6.00
C ALA A 259 13.49 -0.29 -4.99
N CYS A 260 13.27 -1.58 -4.68
CA CYS A 260 14.17 -2.35 -3.82
C CYS A 260 15.59 -2.39 -4.39
N ALA A 261 15.73 -2.69 -5.68
CA ALA A 261 17.05 -2.78 -6.34
C ALA A 261 17.79 -1.43 -6.31
N MET A 262 17.09 -0.33 -6.63
CA MET A 262 17.65 1.02 -6.57
C MET A 262 18.11 1.40 -5.16
N TRP A 263 17.27 1.16 -4.14
CA TRP A 263 17.63 1.44 -2.75
C TRP A 263 18.73 0.52 -2.23
N GLY A 264 18.76 -0.74 -2.66
CA GLY A 264 19.80 -1.70 -2.29
C GLY A 264 21.18 -1.26 -2.77
N ALA A 265 21.27 -0.75 -4.00
CA ALA A 265 22.50 -0.18 -4.55
C ALA A 265 22.98 1.05 -3.74
N GLN A 266 22.08 2.00 -3.44
CA GLN A 266 22.39 3.20 -2.64
C GLN A 266 22.85 2.86 -1.21
N VAL A 267 22.19 1.89 -0.56
CA VAL A 267 22.59 1.42 0.77
C VAL A 267 24.01 0.84 0.74
N GLN A 268 24.36 0.12 -0.32
CA GLN A 268 25.67 -0.51 -0.44
C GLN A 268 26.78 0.52 -0.68
N GLU A 269 26.53 1.52 -1.52
CA GLU A 269 27.44 2.65 -1.76
C GLU A 269 27.69 3.44 -0.46
N LEU A 270 26.62 3.87 0.22
CA LEU A 270 26.75 4.61 1.48
C LEU A 270 27.44 3.80 2.58
N LYS A 271 27.28 2.47 2.58
CA LYS A 271 28.00 1.58 3.50
C LYS A 271 29.50 1.57 3.23
N GLN A 272 29.91 1.56 1.96
CA GLN A 272 31.32 1.65 1.58
C GLN A 272 31.90 3.00 2.02
N ASP A 273 31.21 4.12 1.73
CA ASP A 273 31.64 5.46 2.15
C ASP A 273 31.84 5.57 3.67
N VAL A 274 30.86 5.11 4.45
CA VAL A 274 30.94 5.13 5.92
C VAL A 274 32.12 4.28 6.41
N GLN A 275 32.36 3.12 5.80
CA GLN A 275 33.46 2.23 6.15
C GLN A 275 34.82 2.86 5.82
N GLU A 276 34.97 3.47 4.65
CA GLU A 276 36.19 4.15 4.22
C GLU A 276 36.52 5.34 5.14
N GLN A 277 35.53 6.20 5.44
CA GLN A 277 35.72 7.31 6.36
C GLN A 277 36.11 6.83 7.77
N GLN A 278 35.52 5.73 8.23
CA GLN A 278 35.85 5.15 9.53
C GLN A 278 37.28 4.59 9.57
N GLN A 279 37.75 3.97 8.48
CA GLN A 279 39.14 3.50 8.35
C GLN A 279 40.13 4.65 8.31
N LEU A 280 39.85 5.71 7.54
CA LEU A 280 40.68 6.92 7.50
C LEU A 280 40.80 7.57 8.89
N LEU A 281 39.69 7.67 9.63
CA LEU A 281 39.68 8.21 10.98
C LEU A 281 40.50 7.35 11.96
N GLN A 282 40.49 6.02 11.81
CA GLN A 282 41.35 5.12 12.59
C GLN A 282 42.84 5.28 12.22
N GLN A 283 43.16 5.37 10.93
CA GLN A 283 44.54 5.55 10.47
C GLN A 283 45.12 6.87 10.96
N GLN A 284 44.34 7.96 10.92
CA GLN A 284 44.76 9.27 11.44
C GLN A 284 45.04 9.23 12.95
N GLN A 285 44.22 8.51 13.72
CA GLN A 285 44.43 8.33 15.16
C GLN A 285 45.73 7.57 15.48
N GLN A 286 46.05 6.53 14.70
CA GLN A 286 47.29 5.77 14.85
C GLN A 286 48.52 6.62 14.52
N GLN A 287 48.46 7.45 13.48
CA GLN A 287 49.56 8.35 13.11
C GLN A 287 49.84 9.41 14.18
N ILE A 288 48.79 9.98 14.80
CA ILE A 288 48.94 10.96 15.89
C ILE A 288 49.58 10.30 17.12
N GLY A 289 49.20 9.07 17.46
CA GLY A 289 49.77 8.33 18.60
C GLY A 289 51.27 8.05 18.45
N ALA A 290 51.76 7.81 17.23
CA ALA A 290 53.16 7.47 16.97
C ALA A 290 54.13 8.66 17.04
N GLN A 291 53.67 9.89 16.76
CA GLN A 291 54.53 11.08 16.69
C GLN A 291 54.69 11.85 18.02
N GLY A 292 54.02 11.42 19.09
CA GLY A 292 53.88 12.19 20.34
C GLY A 292 55.03 12.14 21.35
N SER A 293 56.08 11.33 21.15
CA SER A 293 57.03 11.00 22.22
C SER A 293 58.34 11.82 22.27
N SER A 294 58.68 12.67 21.29
CA SER A 294 60.07 13.14 21.14
C SER A 294 60.41 14.60 21.48
N PHE A 295 59.49 15.49 21.86
CA PHE A 295 59.87 16.92 22.05
C PHE A 295 59.04 17.63 23.13
N GLN A 296 59.48 17.56 24.39
CA GLN A 296 58.53 17.63 25.51
C GLN A 296 58.36 18.97 26.24
N GLN A 297 59.19 20.01 26.05
CA GLN A 297 59.13 21.16 27.00
C GLN A 297 59.00 22.57 26.41
N LEU A 298 59.54 22.90 25.23
CA LEU A 298 59.46 24.29 24.71
C LEU A 298 58.28 24.59 23.74
N ARG A 299 57.49 23.58 23.36
CA ARG A 299 56.33 23.73 22.43
C ARG A 299 54.97 23.87 23.12
N GLN A 300 54.88 23.71 24.44
CA GLN A 300 53.61 23.44 25.15
C GLN A 300 52.52 24.48 24.88
N HIS A 301 52.84 25.78 24.77
CA HIS A 301 51.82 26.82 24.59
C HIS A 301 51.29 26.98 23.15
N ARG A 302 52.14 26.83 22.12
CA ARG A 302 51.69 26.75 20.71
C ARG A 302 51.06 25.39 20.41
N ALA A 303 51.57 24.33 21.04
CA ALA A 303 51.01 22.98 20.97
C ALA A 303 49.60 22.94 21.55
N GLN A 304 49.29 23.68 22.63
CA GLN A 304 47.94 23.70 23.19
C GLN A 304 46.90 24.27 22.22
N ARG A 305 47.16 25.40 21.56
CA ARG A 305 46.22 25.95 20.55
C ARG A 305 46.07 25.03 19.35
N GLY A 306 47.17 24.48 18.84
CA GLY A 306 47.14 23.51 17.74
C GLY A 306 46.41 22.22 18.10
N GLN A 307 46.61 21.71 19.33
CA GLN A 307 45.91 20.52 19.84
C GLN A 307 44.41 20.76 20.04
N GLN A 308 44.01 21.95 20.51
CA GLN A 308 42.60 22.29 20.61
C GLN A 308 41.94 22.34 19.22
N GLN A 309 42.59 22.94 18.23
CA GLN A 309 42.11 22.96 16.84
C GLN A 309 42.03 21.55 16.25
N LEU A 310 43.05 20.72 16.45
CA LEU A 310 43.07 19.33 15.97
C LEU A 310 41.95 18.51 16.63
N ARG A 311 41.75 18.67 17.94
CA ARG A 311 40.66 18.00 18.67
C ARG A 311 39.30 18.46 18.15
N GLN A 312 39.11 19.75 17.85
CA GLN A 312 37.87 20.24 17.25
C GLN A 312 37.62 19.64 15.87
N LEU A 313 38.65 19.59 15.01
CA LEU A 313 38.54 18.97 13.68
C LEU A 313 38.22 17.47 13.76
N GLN A 314 38.81 16.76 14.72
CA GLN A 314 38.54 15.35 14.94
C GLN A 314 37.10 15.11 15.43
N LEU A 315 36.60 15.97 16.33
CA LEU A 315 35.21 15.92 16.77
C LEU A 315 34.24 16.20 15.62
N GLN A 316 34.56 17.15 14.74
CA GLN A 316 33.75 17.46 13.56
C GLN A 316 33.68 16.26 12.59
N GLN A 317 34.83 15.63 12.28
CA GLN A 317 34.86 14.42 11.46
C GLN A 317 34.07 13.27 12.10
N GLN A 318 34.22 13.07 13.41
CA GLN A 318 33.47 12.03 14.12
C GLN A 318 31.95 12.27 14.07
N GLN A 319 31.51 13.52 14.19
CA GLN A 319 30.10 13.89 14.04
C GLN A 319 29.59 13.62 12.62
N GLN A 320 30.40 13.90 11.59
CA GLN A 320 30.03 13.62 10.20
C GLN A 320 29.85 12.11 9.95
N VAL A 321 30.80 11.28 10.39
CA VAL A 321 30.68 9.81 10.31
C VAL A 321 29.46 9.32 11.06
N GLN A 322 29.16 9.90 12.23
CA GLN A 322 27.97 9.55 13.00
C GLN A 322 26.67 9.91 12.25
N GLN A 323 26.62 11.07 11.57
CA GLN A 323 25.47 11.48 10.76
C GLN A 323 25.27 10.54 9.57
N GLN A 324 26.32 10.20 8.83
CA GLN A 324 26.25 9.26 7.72
C GLN A 324 25.83 7.85 8.19
N SER A 325 26.33 7.39 9.33
CA SER A 325 25.91 6.12 9.93
C SER A 325 24.42 6.10 10.28
N ARG A 326 23.86 7.22 10.78
CA ARG A 326 22.41 7.36 11.02
C ARG A 326 21.61 7.34 9.71
N GLN A 327 22.10 8.01 8.67
CA GLN A 327 21.49 7.98 7.33
C GLN A 327 21.48 6.55 6.75
N LEU A 328 22.61 5.85 6.84
CA LEU A 328 22.72 4.45 6.43
C LEU A 328 21.73 3.56 7.17
N ALA A 329 21.60 3.73 8.49
CA ALA A 329 20.61 2.98 9.27
C ALA A 329 19.17 3.28 8.83
N ALA A 330 18.84 4.53 8.51
CA ALA A 330 17.51 4.90 8.01
C ALA A 330 17.24 4.30 6.61
N MET A 331 18.20 4.40 5.70
CA MET A 331 18.09 3.80 4.35
C MET A 331 17.99 2.27 4.41
N THR A 332 18.76 1.63 5.29
CA THR A 332 18.70 0.17 5.49
C THR A 332 17.32 -0.26 5.98
N LYS A 333 16.72 0.48 6.92
CA LYS A 333 15.35 0.22 7.39
C LYS A 333 14.34 0.36 6.26
N ARG A 334 14.47 1.39 5.43
CA ARG A 334 13.61 1.62 4.27
C ARG A 334 13.73 0.51 3.23
N HIS A 335 14.95 0.06 2.92
CA HIS A 335 15.17 -1.08 2.03
C HIS A 335 14.53 -2.36 2.58
N ALA A 336 14.70 -2.65 3.88
CA ALA A 336 14.07 -3.80 4.52
C ALA A 336 12.53 -3.74 4.50
N LEU A 337 11.95 -2.55 4.63
CA LEU A 337 10.51 -2.33 4.46
C LEU A 337 10.06 -2.68 3.04
N LEU A 338 10.73 -2.17 2.00
CA LEU A 338 10.35 -2.44 0.61
C LEU A 338 10.41 -3.95 0.32
N GLN A 339 11.41 -4.65 0.86
CA GLN A 339 11.48 -6.11 0.77
C GLN A 339 10.30 -6.80 1.48
N ALA A 340 9.89 -6.31 2.65
CA ALA A 340 8.72 -6.84 3.36
C ALA A 340 7.42 -6.61 2.57
N ILE A 341 7.30 -5.44 1.92
CA ILE A 341 6.17 -5.11 1.05
C ILE A 341 6.13 -6.00 -0.18
N SER A 342 7.27 -6.24 -0.83
CA SER A 342 7.34 -7.17 -1.98
C SER A 342 6.87 -8.58 -1.58
N ARG A 343 7.29 -9.08 -0.41
CA ARG A 343 6.78 -10.36 0.14
C ARG A 343 5.29 -10.32 0.45
N LYS A 344 4.77 -9.21 0.96
CA LYS A 344 3.33 -9.03 1.23
C LYS A 344 2.52 -9.03 -0.06
N LEU A 345 2.99 -8.35 -1.12
CA LEU A 345 2.36 -8.39 -2.43
C LEU A 345 2.35 -9.80 -3.03
N TRP A 346 3.45 -10.55 -2.88
CA TRP A 346 3.48 -11.97 -3.26
C TRP A 346 2.43 -12.81 -2.54
N PHE A 347 2.24 -12.57 -1.23
CA PHE A 347 1.17 -13.20 -0.47
C PHE A 347 -0.23 -12.84 -1.02
N PHE A 348 -0.47 -11.58 -1.39
CA PHE A 348 -1.71 -11.17 -2.05
C PHE A 348 -1.93 -11.83 -3.40
N MET A 349 -0.86 -12.02 -4.19
CA MET A 349 -0.93 -12.75 -5.46
C MET A 349 -1.35 -14.22 -5.24
N CYS A 350 -0.71 -14.91 -4.28
CA CYS A 350 -1.10 -16.28 -3.94
C CYS A 350 -2.55 -16.34 -3.44
N TRP A 351 -2.98 -15.35 -2.64
CA TRP A 351 -4.35 -15.26 -2.15
C TRP A 351 -5.36 -15.04 -3.27
N ALA A 352 -5.10 -14.11 -4.19
CA ALA A 352 -5.98 -13.84 -5.33
C ALA A 352 -6.09 -15.04 -6.29
N HIS A 353 -5.01 -15.81 -6.44
CA HIS A 353 -4.98 -17.01 -7.27
C HIS A 353 -5.81 -18.17 -6.72
N GLU A 354 -5.88 -18.33 -5.39
CA GLU A 354 -6.76 -19.33 -4.78
C GLU A 354 -8.25 -19.01 -4.97
N HIS A 355 -8.61 -17.72 -5.04
CA HIS A 355 -9.98 -17.27 -5.24
C HIS A 355 -10.35 -17.09 -6.72
N ARG A 356 -9.59 -17.69 -7.65
CA ARG A 356 -9.81 -17.52 -9.09
C ARG A 356 -11.14 -18.06 -9.62
N ASN A 357 -11.71 -19.04 -8.91
CA ASN A 357 -12.98 -19.67 -9.28
C ASN A 357 -14.15 -19.12 -8.46
N ASP A 358 -13.88 -18.23 -7.50
CA ASP A 358 -14.89 -17.65 -6.63
C ASP A 358 -15.44 -16.36 -7.27
N ASP A 359 -16.72 -16.08 -7.06
CA ASP A 359 -17.37 -14.81 -7.46
C ASP A 359 -16.94 -13.61 -6.57
N LEU A 360 -15.74 -13.67 -6.00
CA LEU A 360 -15.22 -12.66 -5.09
C LEU A 360 -14.92 -11.36 -5.83
N PHE A 361 -14.18 -11.44 -6.94
CA PHE A 361 -13.72 -10.25 -7.67
C PHE A 361 -14.82 -9.67 -8.56
N GLU A 362 -15.39 -10.50 -9.45
CA GLU A 362 -16.39 -10.07 -10.44
C GLU A 362 -17.75 -9.74 -9.82
N GLY A 363 -18.18 -10.50 -8.82
CA GLY A 363 -19.43 -10.26 -8.09
C GLY A 363 -19.25 -9.33 -6.90
N ARG A 364 -18.74 -9.87 -5.80
CA ARG A 364 -18.79 -9.22 -4.47
C ARG A 364 -18.01 -7.90 -4.42
N LEU A 365 -16.71 -7.91 -4.71
CA LEU A 365 -15.86 -6.72 -4.58
C LEU A 365 -16.24 -5.66 -5.60
N ARG A 366 -16.44 -6.06 -6.86
CA ARG A 366 -16.86 -5.15 -7.93
C ARG A 366 -18.17 -4.43 -7.59
N THR A 367 -19.20 -5.16 -7.16
CA THR A 367 -20.51 -4.56 -6.86
C THR A 367 -20.38 -3.49 -5.79
N VAL A 368 -19.66 -3.81 -4.71
CA VAL A 368 -19.48 -2.87 -3.62
C VAL A 368 -18.65 -1.65 -4.03
N VAL A 369 -17.58 -1.81 -4.82
CA VAL A 369 -16.80 -0.67 -5.34
C VAL A 369 -17.64 0.19 -6.29
N LEU A 370 -18.46 -0.41 -7.15
CA LEU A 370 -19.37 0.31 -8.05
C LEU A 370 -20.42 1.12 -7.30
N GLU A 371 -21.03 0.54 -6.25
CA GLU A 371 -21.98 1.25 -5.39
C GLU A 371 -21.31 2.47 -4.74
N GLN A 372 -20.11 2.31 -4.18
CA GLN A 372 -19.37 3.44 -3.59
C GLN A 372 -18.99 4.49 -4.65
N TRP A 373 -18.55 4.07 -5.83
CA TRP A 373 -18.25 4.97 -6.94
C TRP A 373 -19.47 5.80 -7.34
N GLN A 374 -20.64 5.17 -7.52
CA GLN A 374 -21.89 5.86 -7.87
C GLN A 374 -22.30 6.88 -6.80
N LEU A 375 -22.22 6.49 -5.52
CA LEU A 375 -22.51 7.37 -4.39
C LEU A 375 -21.61 8.61 -4.38
N HIS A 376 -20.29 8.42 -4.57
CA HIS A 376 -19.34 9.53 -4.57
C HIS A 376 -19.41 10.38 -5.85
N GLN A 377 -19.65 9.78 -7.02
CA GLN A 377 -19.79 10.49 -8.28
C GLN A 377 -21.01 11.42 -8.26
N ALA A 378 -22.13 11.00 -7.65
CA ALA A 378 -23.31 11.86 -7.48
C ALA A 378 -22.99 13.13 -6.65
N SER A 379 -22.04 13.06 -5.71
CA SER A 379 -21.60 14.21 -4.93
C SER A 379 -20.66 15.15 -5.68
N VAL A 380 -20.01 14.70 -6.77
CA VAL A 380 -19.07 15.53 -7.54
C VAL A 380 -19.79 16.35 -8.61
N LYS A 381 -20.98 15.93 -9.07
CA LYS A 381 -21.73 16.67 -10.10
C LYS A 381 -22.09 18.09 -9.60
N PRO A 382 -21.79 19.15 -10.37
CA PRO A 382 -22.09 20.52 -9.97
C PRO A 382 -23.59 20.67 -9.76
N LYS A 383 -23.97 21.18 -8.58
CA LYS A 383 -25.38 21.29 -8.17
C LYS A 383 -26.11 22.44 -8.88
N SER A 384 -25.40 23.35 -9.56
CA SER A 384 -26.01 24.48 -10.26
C SER A 384 -25.53 24.61 -11.71
N LYS A 385 -26.42 25.11 -12.59
CA LYS A 385 -26.06 25.48 -13.98
C LYS A 385 -24.98 26.56 -14.05
N GLN A 386 -24.83 27.38 -13.01
CA GLN A 386 -23.78 28.41 -12.93
C GLN A 386 -22.41 27.80 -12.63
N ASP A 387 -22.34 26.80 -11.76
CA ASP A 387 -21.08 26.10 -11.46
C ASP A 387 -20.58 25.34 -12.69
N ALA A 388 -21.49 24.70 -13.44
CA ALA A 388 -21.15 24.04 -14.70
C ALA A 388 -20.61 25.03 -15.76
N LEU A 389 -21.09 26.28 -15.76
CA LEU A 389 -20.63 27.34 -16.66
C LEU A 389 -19.25 27.87 -16.24
N LEU A 390 -19.00 28.01 -14.94
CA LEU A 390 -17.69 28.40 -14.40
C LEU A 390 -16.63 27.31 -14.61
N GLU A 391 -16.99 26.05 -14.42
CA GLU A 391 -16.10 24.90 -14.64
C GLU A 391 -15.77 24.74 -16.12
N SER A 392 -16.75 24.94 -17.02
CA SER A 392 -16.53 25.02 -18.48
C SER A 392 -15.56 26.13 -18.90
N MET A 393 -15.45 27.23 -18.14
CA MET A 393 -14.51 28.30 -18.45
C MET A 393 -13.10 28.02 -17.90
N ALA A 394 -12.99 27.28 -16.79
CA ALA A 394 -11.72 26.91 -16.16
C ALA A 394 -11.00 25.74 -16.87
N ASP A 395 -11.74 24.89 -17.61
CA ASP A 395 -11.19 23.68 -18.24
C ASP A 395 -10.31 23.96 -19.48
N THR A 396 -10.32 25.19 -20.00
CA THR A 396 -9.50 25.61 -21.15
C THR A 396 -7.99 25.60 -20.89
N SER A 397 -7.55 25.36 -19.65
CA SER A 397 -6.13 25.37 -19.26
C SER A 397 -5.63 24.05 -18.66
N ARG A 398 -6.47 23.00 -18.58
CA ARG A 398 -6.04 21.69 -18.05
C ARG A 398 -5.58 20.76 -19.18
N PRO A 399 -4.48 20.00 -18.99
CA PRO A 399 -4.12 18.95 -19.93
C PRO A 399 -5.25 17.93 -19.98
N HIS A 400 -5.74 17.65 -21.18
CA HIS A 400 -6.86 16.76 -21.44
C HIS A 400 -6.48 15.33 -21.01
N VAL A 401 -6.90 14.93 -19.80
CA VAL A 401 -6.77 13.55 -19.32
C VAL A 401 -7.75 12.70 -20.12
N LYS A 402 -7.25 12.01 -21.15
CA LYS A 402 -8.05 11.03 -21.90
C LYS A 402 -8.56 9.99 -20.89
N PRO A 403 -9.84 9.59 -20.95
CA PRO A 403 -10.29 8.45 -20.18
C PRO A 403 -9.37 7.27 -20.52
N LEU A 404 -8.85 6.61 -19.48
CA LEU A 404 -8.05 5.39 -19.63
C LEU A 404 -9.00 4.32 -20.19
N ILE A 405 -9.17 4.30 -21.51
CA ILE A 405 -9.82 3.20 -22.19
C ILE A 405 -8.79 2.09 -22.15
N MET A 406 -8.91 1.20 -21.17
CA MET A 406 -8.34 -0.15 -21.29
C MET A 406 -9.07 -0.81 -22.45
N GLU A 407 -8.64 -0.52 -23.69
CA GLU A 407 -8.98 -1.37 -24.83
C GLU A 407 -8.46 -2.76 -24.47
N GLN A 408 -9.37 -3.72 -24.36
CA GLN A 408 -9.01 -5.13 -24.25
C GLN A 408 -8.12 -5.49 -25.44
N ARG A 409 -6.82 -5.66 -25.18
CA ARG A 409 -5.86 -6.28 -26.09
C ARG A 409 -5.23 -7.47 -25.40
#